data_AF-A0AAD9ZRN8-F1
#
_entry.id   AF-A0AAD9ZRN8-F1
#
_cell.length_a   1.000
_cell.length_b   1.000
_cell.length_c   1.000
_cell.angle_alpha   90.00
_cell.angle_beta   90.00
_cell.angle_gamma   90.00
#
_symmetry.space_group_name_H-M   'P 1'
#
loop_
_entity.id
_entity.type
_entity.pdbx_description
1 polymer ?
#
loop_
_entity_poly.entity_id
_entity_poly.type
_entity_poly.pdbx_seq_one_letter_code
_entity_poly.pdbx_strand_id
1 'polypeptide(L)'
;MVILKKWHPMLILSKDSYFKTLVWVKLFNIPHEYWNEERLSHIARTVGKPLYADSLTESMKRISFARVCIEIDASCDLFDSFDLFMGDSSNPKLGENVEILVEYQWKQKI
;
A
#
# COMPACT_ATOMS: atom_id res chain seq x y z
N MET A 1 -3.69 8.32 -18.20
CA MET A 1 -3.76 6.93 -17.69
C MET A 1 -4.03 6.03 -18.87
N VAL A 2 -3.09 5.15 -19.24
CA VAL A 2 -3.32 4.14 -20.29
C VAL A 2 -3.17 2.78 -19.63
N ILE A 3 -4.27 2.03 -19.57
CA ILE A 3 -4.29 0.66 -19.04
C ILE A 3 -4.19 -0.28 -20.24
N LEU A 4 -3.04 -0.95 -20.40
CA LEU A 4 -2.83 -1.88 -21.49
C LEU A 4 -3.28 -3.29 -21.06
N LYS A 5 -4.47 -3.71 -21.51
CA LYS A 5 -5.00 -5.05 -21.26
C LYS A 5 -4.70 -5.94 -22.48
N LYS A 6 -4.19 -7.16 -22.25
CA LYS A 6 -3.90 -8.12 -23.32
C LYS A 6 -5.20 -8.46 -24.04
N TRP A 7 -5.26 -8.20 -25.35
CA TRP A 7 -6.47 -8.40 -26.15
C TRP A 7 -6.90 -9.87 -26.14
N HIS A 8 -8.20 -10.11 -25.91
CA HIS A 8 -8.85 -11.39 -26.14
C HIS A 8 -10.27 -11.14 -26.69
N PRO A 9 -10.88 -12.09 -27.42
CA PRO A 9 -12.13 -11.86 -28.17
C PRO A 9 -13.38 -11.48 -27.35
N MET A 10 -13.28 -11.44 -26.02
CA MET A 10 -14.37 -11.14 -25.07
C MET A 10 -14.00 -9.98 -24.15
N LEU A 11 -13.05 -9.14 -24.55
CA LEU A 11 -12.56 -8.03 -23.75
C LEU A 11 -13.57 -6.87 -23.81
N ILE A 12 -14.49 -6.83 -22.86
CA ILE A 12 -15.43 -5.72 -22.70
C ILE A 12 -14.76 -4.65 -21.83
N LEU A 13 -14.46 -3.49 -22.41
CA LEU A 13 -14.00 -2.31 -21.68
C LEU A 13 -15.22 -1.53 -21.19
N SER A 14 -15.95 -2.10 -20.23
CA SER A 14 -17.05 -1.42 -19.54
C SER A 14 -16.49 -0.49 -18.48
N LYS A 15 -17.03 0.73 -18.38
CA LYS A 15 -16.75 1.69 -17.30
C LYS A 15 -17.08 1.12 -15.89
N ASP A 16 -17.89 0.07 -15.85
CA ASP A 16 -18.34 -0.66 -14.65
C ASP A 16 -17.56 -1.96 -14.37
N SER A 17 -16.45 -2.21 -15.07
CA SER A 17 -15.58 -3.33 -14.73
C SER A 17 -14.67 -2.90 -13.57
N TYR A 18 -14.84 -3.50 -12.40
CA TYR A 18 -13.93 -3.38 -11.24
C TYR A 18 -12.50 -3.74 -11.71
N PHE A 19 -11.74 -2.75 -12.16
CA PHE A 19 -10.41 -2.96 -12.72
C PHE A 19 -9.43 -3.06 -11.57
N LYS A 20 -9.25 -4.27 -11.07
CA LYS A 20 -8.21 -4.58 -10.11
C LYS A 20 -6.85 -4.48 -10.78
N THR A 21 -5.97 -3.63 -10.23
CA THR A 21 -4.62 -3.43 -10.73
C THR A 21 -3.60 -3.62 -9.62
N LEU A 22 -2.40 -4.08 -9.99
CA LEU A 22 -1.31 -4.32 -9.07
C LEU A 22 -0.35 -3.14 -9.06
N VAL A 23 0.04 -2.74 -7.86
CA VAL A 23 0.65 -1.44 -7.61
C VAL A 23 1.76 -1.57 -6.61
N TRP A 24 2.92 -1.02 -6.92
CA TRP A 24 3.95 -0.82 -5.92
C TRP A 24 3.75 0.52 -5.21
N VAL A 25 3.51 0.45 -3.90
CA VAL A 25 3.48 1.59 -3.00
C VAL A 25 4.71 1.60 -2.10
N LYS A 26 5.18 2.80 -1.75
CA LYS A 26 6.11 3.00 -0.65
C LYS A 26 5.36 3.64 0.51
N LEU A 27 5.49 3.03 1.67
CA LEU A 27 4.94 3.50 2.93
C LEU A 27 6.08 4.08 3.76
N PHE A 28 5.99 5.37 4.09
CA PHE A 28 6.99 6.07 4.88
C PHE A 28 6.48 6.34 6.30
N ASN A 29 7.39 6.80 7.15
CA ASN A 29 7.10 7.19 8.52
C ASN A 29 6.58 6.06 9.41
N ILE A 30 6.94 4.81 9.09
CA ILE A 30 6.64 3.65 9.92
C ILE A 30 7.74 3.55 10.99
N PRO A 31 7.41 3.60 12.30
CA PRO A 31 8.39 3.41 13.35
C PRO A 31 9.01 2.01 13.27
N HIS A 32 10.29 1.91 13.63
CA HIS A 32 11.04 0.66 13.57
C HIS A 32 10.36 -0.50 14.33
N GLU A 33 9.68 -0.20 15.45
CA GLU A 33 8.94 -1.18 16.25
C GLU A 33 7.77 -1.84 15.50
N TYR A 34 7.26 -1.18 14.46
CA TYR A 34 6.16 -1.66 13.62
C TYR A 34 6.66 -2.37 12.36
N TRP A 35 7.98 -2.55 12.22
CA TRP A 35 8.62 -3.16 11.05
C TRP A 35 8.61 -4.69 11.10
N ASN A 36 7.42 -5.29 11.19
CA ASN A 36 7.25 -6.73 11.06
C ASN A 36 6.20 -7.07 10.01
N GLU A 37 6.26 -8.30 9.48
CA GLU A 37 5.40 -8.75 8.38
C GLU A 37 3.91 -8.53 8.66
N GLU A 38 3.45 -8.90 9.85
CA GLU A 38 2.05 -8.78 10.25
C GLU A 38 1.59 -7.32 10.30
N ARG A 39 2.37 -6.45 10.96
CA ARG A 39 2.07 -5.02 11.11
C ARG A 39 2.17 -4.30 9.77
N LEU A 40 3.18 -4.59 8.95
CA LEU A 40 3.32 -4.00 7.61
C LEU A 40 2.18 -4.42 6.68
N SER A 41 1.77 -5.69 6.75
CA SER A 41 0.59 -6.18 6.02
C SER A 41 -0.69 -5.47 6.48
N HIS A 42 -0.84 -5.25 7.79
CA HIS A 42 -1.97 -4.50 8.34
C HIS A 42 -1.98 -3.04 7.86
N ILE A 43 -0.85 -2.35 7.88
CA ILE A 43 -0.72 -0.97 7.37
C ILE A 43 -1.04 -0.92 5.87
N ALA A 44 -0.49 -1.86 5.07
CA ALA A 44 -0.73 -1.92 3.64
C ALA A 44 -2.21 -2.18 3.31
N ARG A 45 -2.91 -2.94 4.15
CA ARG A 45 -4.34 -3.26 4.02
C ARG A 45 -5.25 -2.03 4.08
N THR A 46 -4.81 -0.95 4.73
CA THR A 46 -5.50 0.34 4.72
C THR A 46 -5.54 0.96 3.33
N VAL A 47 -4.49 0.74 2.52
CA VAL A 47 -4.35 1.33 1.18
C VAL A 47 -4.89 0.40 0.09
N GLY A 48 -4.78 -0.92 0.26
CA GLY A 48 -5.22 -1.92 -0.70
C GLY A 48 -4.93 -3.33 -0.23
N LYS A 49 -5.23 -4.36 -1.02
CA LYS A 49 -4.95 -5.75 -0.61
C LYS A 49 -3.46 -6.06 -0.80
N PRO A 50 -2.66 -6.28 0.26
CA PRO A 50 -1.25 -6.64 0.12
C PRO A 50 -1.09 -8.01 -0.54
N LEU A 51 -0.14 -8.11 -1.47
CA LEU A 51 0.19 -9.34 -2.18
C LEU A 51 1.67 -9.73 -2.03
N TYR A 52 2.58 -8.77 -2.15
CA TYR A 52 4.01 -9.02 -2.10
C TYR A 52 4.72 -7.87 -1.38
N ALA A 53 5.78 -8.15 -0.64
CA ALA A 53 6.73 -7.14 -0.17
C ALA A 53 8.01 -7.21 -1.02
N ASP A 54 8.79 -6.13 -1.08
CA ASP A 54 10.12 -6.23 -1.70
C ASP A 54 11.13 -6.90 -0.76
N SER A 55 12.19 -7.48 -1.31
CA SER A 55 13.16 -8.26 -0.53
C SER A 55 13.88 -7.45 0.55
N LEU A 56 13.97 -6.12 0.40
CA LEU A 56 14.55 -5.23 1.40
C LEU A 56 13.61 -4.98 2.57
N THR A 57 12.31 -4.90 2.30
CA THR A 57 11.24 -4.82 3.30
C THR A 57 11.12 -6.15 4.03
N GLU A 58 11.12 -7.27 3.31
CA GLU A 58 11.07 -8.63 3.88
C GLU A 58 12.29 -8.91 4.76
N SER A 59 13.48 -8.49 4.33
CA SER A 59 14.70 -8.67 5.13
C SER A 59 14.83 -7.67 6.28
N MET A 60 13.90 -6.71 6.41
CA MET A 60 13.92 -5.64 7.42
C MET A 60 15.25 -4.84 7.41
N LYS A 61 15.99 -4.85 6.30
CA LYS A 61 17.31 -4.22 6.19
C LYS A 61 17.23 -2.73 5.86
N ARG A 62 16.07 -2.27 5.38
CA ARG A 62 15.83 -0.87 5.00
C ARG A 62 14.69 -0.28 5.83
N ILE A 63 15.02 0.61 6.74
CA ILE A 63 14.08 1.25 7.68
C ILE A 63 13.50 2.57 7.11
N SER A 64 13.97 3.01 5.93
CA SER A 64 13.54 4.30 5.35
C SER A 64 12.10 4.30 4.82
N PHE A 65 11.64 3.17 4.29
CA PHE A 65 10.27 2.96 3.79
C PHE A 65 10.01 1.47 3.57
N ALA A 66 8.77 1.04 3.77
CA ALA A 66 8.32 -0.28 3.38
C ALA A 66 7.77 -0.23 1.96
N ARG A 67 8.15 -1.18 1.11
CA ARG A 67 7.65 -1.26 -0.27
C ARG A 67 6.79 -2.52 -0.43
N VAL A 68 5.53 -2.29 -0.77
CA VAL A 68 4.51 -3.35 -0.85
C VAL A 68 3.80 -3.27 -2.19
N CYS A 69 3.59 -4.42 -2.81
CA CYS A 69 2.71 -4.61 -3.94
C CYS A 69 1.29 -4.84 -3.42
N ILE A 70 0.38 -3.93 -3.75
CA ILE A 70 -1.03 -4.01 -3.36
C ILE A 70 -1.91 -4.16 -4.61
N GLU A 71 -3.02 -4.88 -4.46
CA GLU A 71 -4.14 -4.87 -5.39
C GLU A 71 -5.11 -3.77 -4.97
N ILE A 72 -5.37 -2.82 -5.87
CA ILE A 72 -6.40 -1.77 -5.69
C ILE A 72 -7.38 -1.79 -6.85
N ASP A 73 -8.56 -1.21 -6.63
CA ASP A 73 -9.48 -0.88 -7.72
C ASP A 73 -9.05 0.44 -8.37
N ALA A 74 -8.89 0.45 -9.70
CA ALA A 74 -8.52 1.63 -10.46
C ALA A 74 -9.58 2.75 -10.44
N SER A 75 -10.78 2.47 -9.94
CA SER A 75 -11.86 3.45 -9.76
C SER A 75 -11.88 4.12 -8.38
N CYS A 76 -11.09 3.64 -7.43
CA CYS A 76 -11.03 4.20 -6.08
C CYS A 76 -10.02 5.36 -5.97
N ASP A 77 -10.33 6.32 -5.10
CA ASP A 77 -9.41 7.38 -4.75
C ASP A 77 -8.15 6.82 -4.07
N LEU A 78 -7.01 7.45 -4.40
CA LEU A 78 -5.70 7.06 -3.91
C LEU A 78 -5.35 7.88 -2.66
N PHE A 79 -4.76 7.23 -1.66
CA PHE A 79 -4.32 7.89 -0.43
C PHE A 79 -2.95 8.53 -0.63
N ASP A 80 -2.80 9.83 -0.38
CA ASP A 80 -1.47 10.46 -0.31
C ASP A 80 -0.86 10.31 1.09
N SER A 81 -1.68 10.38 2.13
CA SER A 81 -1.33 10.02 3.51
C SER A 81 -2.56 9.53 4.28
N PHE A 82 -2.34 8.82 5.39
CA PHE A 82 -3.39 8.47 6.34
C PHE A 82 -2.85 8.34 7.76
N ASP A 83 -3.69 8.67 8.74
CA ASP A 83 -3.36 8.55 10.15
C ASP A 83 -3.63 7.13 10.65
N LEU A 84 -2.63 6.52 11.29
CA LEU A 84 -2.76 5.22 11.92
C LEU A 84 -2.47 5.35 13.42
N PHE A 85 -3.38 4.83 14.25
CA PHE A 85 -3.10 4.69 15.67
C PHE A 85 -2.21 3.47 15.90
N MET A 86 -0.96 3.74 16.27
CA MET A 86 0.05 2.75 16.59
C MET A 86 0.11 2.60 18.11
N GLY A 87 -0.69 1.67 18.65
CA GLY A 87 -0.70 1.33 20.07
C GLY A 87 -0.85 -0.18 20.27
N ASP A 88 -0.31 -0.69 21.36
CA ASP A 88 -0.53 -2.07 21.75
C ASP A 88 -1.91 -2.21 22.41
N SER A 89 -2.70 -3.21 22.02
CA SER A 89 -4.01 -3.50 22.62
C SER A 89 -3.93 -3.69 24.14
N SER A 90 -2.77 -4.10 24.64
CA SER A 90 -2.49 -4.25 26.07
C SER A 90 -2.30 -2.92 26.80
N ASN A 91 -1.78 -1.89 26.15
CA ASN A 91 -1.45 -0.59 26.75
C ASN A 91 -1.84 0.57 25.82
N PRO A 92 -3.14 0.90 25.69
CA PRO A 92 -3.63 1.95 24.79
C PRO A 92 -3.16 3.37 25.14
N LYS A 93 -2.56 3.58 26.33
CA LYS A 93 -2.01 4.88 26.75
C LYS A 93 -0.63 5.20 26.17
N LEU A 94 0.09 4.21 25.63
CA LEU A 94 1.39 4.40 25.00
C LEU A 94 1.29 4.60 23.49
N GLY A 95 0.10 4.38 22.91
CA GLY A 95 -0.07 4.48 21.47
C GLY A 95 0.02 5.92 20.97
N GLU A 96 0.70 6.10 19.84
CA GLU A 96 0.80 7.37 19.14
C GLU A 96 0.02 7.33 17.83
N ASN A 97 -0.51 8.48 17.42
CA ASN A 97 -1.09 8.62 16.09
C ASN A 97 0.04 9.00 15.12
N VAL A 98 0.25 8.18 14.11
CA VAL A 98 1.34 8.34 13.14
C VAL A 98 0.73 8.55 11.76
N GLU A 99 1.07 9.67 11.12
CA GLU A 99 0.74 9.91 9.72
C GLU A 99 1.66 9.06 8.83
N ILE A 100 1.08 8.12 8.10
CA ILE A 100 1.77 7.29 7.12
C ILE A 100 1.63 7.92 5.75
N LEU A 101 2.76 8.25 5.13
CA LEU A 101 2.80 8.79 3.78
C LEU A 101 2.85 7.63 2.77
N VAL A 102 2.07 7.77 1.70
CA VAL A 102 1.93 6.76 0.66
C VAL A 102 2.42 7.34 -0.67
N GLU A 103 3.53 6.81 -1.19
CA GLU A 103 4.03 7.16 -2.53
C GLU A 103 3.74 6.02 -3.50
N TYR A 104 2.86 6.28 -4.47
CA TYR A 104 2.62 5.38 -5.58
C TYR A 104 3.71 5.51 -6.64
N GLN A 105 4.37 4.41 -6.98
CA GLN A 105 5.50 4.45 -7.92
C GLN A 105 5.12 4.72 -9.38
N TRP A 106 3.84 4.80 -9.74
CA TRP A 106 3.41 5.24 -11.08
C TRP A 106 3.25 6.75 -11.22
N LYS A 107 3.22 7.52 -10.12
CA LYS A 107 3.09 8.98 -10.21
C LYS A 107 4.40 9.50 -10.80
N GLN A 108 4.44 9.71 -12.12
CA GLN A 108 5.50 10.51 -12.74
C GLN A 108 5.46 11.88 -12.06
N LYS A 109 6.54 12.24 -11.36
CA LYS A 109 6.78 13.62 -10.95
C LYS A 109 6.94 14.41 -12.25
N ILE A 110 5.94 15.23 -12.58
CA ILE A 110 6.02 16.25 -13.62
C ILE A 110 6.80 17.42 -13.05
#